data_AF-R7UMW9-F1
#
_entry.id   AF-R7UMW9-F1
#
_cell.length_a   1.000
_cell.length_b   1.000
_cell.length_c   1.000
_cell.angle_alpha   90.00
_cell.angle_beta   90.00
_cell.angle_gamma   90.00
#
_symmetry.space_group_name_H-M   'P 1'
#
loop_
_entity.id
_entity.type
_entity.pdbx_description
1 polymer ?
#
loop_
_entity_poly.entity_id
_entity_poly.type
_entity_poly.pdbx_seq_one_letter_code
_entity_poly.pdbx_strand_id
1 'polypeptide(L)'
;LNSKYKFYLSFENAFCSHYVTEKFHRIIAMVDVVPVVMGAADYVNILPEGSYIDIRDFKSPQELAKYLLVLDKNDTLYNQYI
;
A
#
# COMPACT_ATOMS: atom_id res chain seq x y z
N LEU A 1 12.14 10.77 8.34
CA LEU A 1 11.14 10.36 9.36
C LEU A 1 11.49 8.94 9.78
N ASN A 2 11.72 8.74 11.07
CA ASN A 2 12.26 7.51 11.66
C ASN A 2 11.28 6.34 11.45
N SER A 3 11.65 5.32 10.66
CA SER A 3 10.77 4.21 10.24
C SER A 3 10.33 3.37 11.44
N LYS A 4 9.15 3.67 11.99
CA LYS A 4 8.50 2.85 13.03
C LYS A 4 7.56 1.79 12.45
N TYR A 5 7.23 1.89 11.17
CA TYR A 5 6.18 1.10 10.54
C TYR A 5 6.62 0.68 9.14
N LYS A 6 6.45 -0.59 8.82
CA LYS A 6 6.71 -1.16 7.49
C LYS A 6 5.56 -0.91 6.50
N PHE A 7 4.35 -0.69 7.00
CA PHE A 7 3.15 -0.56 6.17
C PHE A 7 2.37 0.71 6.52
N TYR A 8 1.79 1.35 5.50
CA TYR A 8 0.86 2.47 5.66
C TYR A 8 -0.48 2.15 4.99
N LEU A 9 -1.56 2.07 5.77
CA LEU A 9 -2.91 1.84 5.24
C LEU A 9 -3.49 3.16 4.70
N SER A 10 -3.47 3.32 3.38
CA SER A 10 -3.98 4.49 2.67
C SER A 10 -5.36 4.17 2.07
N PHE A 11 -6.36 4.01 2.93
CA PHE A 11 -7.71 3.66 2.53
C PHE A 11 -8.53 4.92 2.28
N GLU A 12 -9.08 5.05 1.07
CA GLU A 12 -9.94 6.16 0.71
C GLU A 12 -11.35 6.01 1.30
N ASN A 13 -11.97 7.14 1.59
CA ASN A 13 -13.28 7.16 2.26
C ASN A 13 -14.44 6.77 1.32
N ALA A 14 -14.18 6.73 0.01
CA ALA A 14 -15.16 6.36 -1.01
C ALA A 14 -14.46 5.73 -2.22
N PHE A 15 -15.15 4.78 -2.86
CA PHE A 15 -14.72 4.18 -4.13
C PHE A 15 -15.21 5.05 -5.30
N CYS A 16 -14.53 6.18 -5.54
CA CYS A 16 -14.84 7.07 -6.66
C CYS A 16 -13.62 7.20 -7.58
N SER A 17 -13.84 7.08 -8.89
CA SER A 17 -12.82 7.33 -9.90
C SER A 17 -12.30 8.76 -9.77
N HIS A 18 -10.98 8.94 -9.73
CA HIS A 18 -10.28 10.22 -9.50
C HIS A 18 -10.35 10.79 -8.07
N TYR A 19 -10.88 10.05 -7.10
CA TYR A 19 -10.87 10.48 -5.71
C TYR A 19 -9.57 10.05 -5.01
N VAL A 20 -8.59 10.96 -5.02
CA VAL A 20 -7.27 10.81 -4.39
C VAL A 20 -7.12 11.92 -3.35
N THR A 21 -6.81 11.56 -2.10
CA THR A 21 -6.72 12.52 -0.98
C THR A 21 -5.30 12.72 -0.47
N GLU A 22 -5.13 13.43 0.65
CA GLU A 22 -3.83 13.66 1.30
C GLU A 22 -3.11 12.36 1.70
N LYS A 23 -3.86 11.26 1.84
CA LYS A 23 -3.30 9.92 2.11
C LYS A 23 -2.33 9.52 1.01
N PHE A 24 -2.61 9.86 -0.24
CA PHE A 24 -1.71 9.61 -1.36
C PHE A 24 -0.42 10.43 -1.30
N HIS A 25 -0.52 11.73 -1.02
CA HIS A 25 0.66 12.59 -0.88
C HIS A 25 1.58 12.12 0.26
N ARG A 26 1.01 11.49 1.31
CA ARG A 26 1.79 10.86 2.38
C ARG A 26 2.54 9.62 1.91
N ILE A 27 1.98 8.82 0.99
CA ILE A 27 2.67 7.66 0.38
C ILE A 27 3.97 8.11 -0.28
N ILE A 28 3.92 9.13 -1.15
CA ILE A 28 5.09 9.63 -1.88
C ILE A 28 6.16 10.20 -0.92
N ALA A 29 5.72 10.79 0.19
CA ALA A 29 6.62 11.38 1.18
C ALA A 29 7.25 10.37 2.15
N MET A 30 6.79 9.11 2.17
CA MET A 30 7.31 8.07 3.05
C MET A 30 8.39 7.26 2.33
N VAL A 31 9.60 7.26 2.90
CA VAL A 31 10.72 6.42 2.47
C VAL A 31 10.69 5.12 3.31
N ASP A 32 10.94 3.98 2.67
CA ASP A 32 10.99 2.64 3.29
C ASP A 32 9.67 2.14 3.92
N VAL A 33 8.52 2.60 3.42
CA VAL A 33 7.19 2.16 3.88
C VAL A 33 6.36 1.70 2.68
N VAL A 34 5.80 0.49 2.76
CA VAL A 34 4.94 -0.05 1.70
C VAL A 34 3.51 0.45 1.89
N PRO A 35 2.93 1.17 0.91
CA PRO A 35 1.54 1.58 0.95
C PRO A 35 0.59 0.42 0.67
N VAL A 36 -0.47 0.32 1.48
CA VAL A 36 -1.60 -0.59 1.28
C VAL A 36 -2.82 0.24 0.90
N VAL A 37 -3.21 0.19 -0.36
CA VAL A 37 -4.23 1.07 -0.94
C VAL A 37 -5.60 0.39 -0.98
N MET A 38 -6.64 1.17 -0.68
CA MET A 38 -8.04 0.79 -0.89
C MET A 38 -8.74 2.00 -1.51
N GLY A 39 -9.15 1.88 -2.76
CA GLY A 39 -9.89 2.94 -3.45
C GLY A 39 -10.16 2.58 -4.90
N ALA A 40 -10.81 3.51 -5.62
CA ALA A 40 -11.12 3.35 -7.05
C ALA A 40 -10.24 4.23 -7.95
N ALA A 41 -9.15 4.78 -7.40
CA ALA A 41 -8.17 5.49 -8.19
C ALA A 41 -7.39 4.51 -9.09
N ASP A 42 -6.88 5.05 -10.19
CA ASP A 42 -6.06 4.30 -11.13
C ASP A 42 -4.61 4.25 -10.64
N TYR A 43 -4.35 3.44 -9.61
CA TYR A 43 -3.04 3.36 -8.97
C TYR A 43 -1.92 2.93 -9.93
N VAL A 44 -2.23 2.15 -10.97
CA VAL A 44 -1.26 1.70 -11.97
C VAL A 44 -0.65 2.87 -12.74
N ASN A 45 -1.45 3.91 -13.01
CA ASN A 45 -0.99 5.11 -13.70
C ASN A 45 -0.41 6.17 -12.77
N ILE A 46 -0.44 5.94 -11.45
CA ILE A 46 -0.11 6.93 -10.42
C ILE A 46 1.11 6.50 -9.60
N LEU A 47 1.28 5.21 -9.34
CA LEU A 47 2.37 4.62 -8.57
C LEU A 47 3.17 3.67 -9.46
N PRO A 48 4.49 3.54 -9.25
CA PRO A 48 5.29 2.51 -9.90
C PRO A 48 4.68 1.11 -9.67
N GLU A 49 4.63 0.32 -10.73
CA GLU A 49 4.17 -1.07 -10.63
C GLU A 49 5.04 -1.84 -9.62
N GLY A 50 4.39 -2.57 -8.71
CA GLY A 50 5.08 -3.34 -7.67
C GLY A 50 5.51 -2.53 -6.44
N SER A 51 5.29 -1.22 -6.38
CA SER A 51 5.65 -0.40 -5.20
C SER A 51 4.51 -0.24 -4.18
N TYR A 52 3.39 -0.95 -4.35
CA TYR A 52 2.22 -0.85 -3.49
C TYR A 52 1.44 -2.18 -3.42
N ILE A 53 0.61 -2.31 -2.40
CA ILE A 53 -0.29 -3.46 -2.21
C ILE A 53 -1.72 -2.98 -2.39
N ASP A 54 -2.42 -3.46 -3.42
CA ASP A 54 -3.84 -3.21 -3.58
C ASP A 54 -4.65 -4.26 -2.82
N ILE A 55 -5.56 -3.83 -1.95
CA ILE A 55 -6.39 -4.79 -1.22
C ILE A 55 -7.31 -5.60 -2.13
N ARG A 56 -7.60 -5.12 -3.36
CA ARG A 56 -8.49 -5.77 -4.32
C ARG A 56 -7.90 -7.06 -4.87
N ASP A 57 -6.60 -7.26 -4.71
CA ASP A 57 -5.90 -8.49 -5.09
C ASP A 57 -6.10 -9.63 -4.10
N PHE A 58 -6.74 -9.38 -2.95
CA PHE A 58 -6.99 -10.36 -1.89
C PHE A 58 -8.47 -10.68 -1.77
N LYS A 59 -8.80 -11.95 -1.50
CA LYS A 59 -10.21 -12.37 -1.38
C LYS A 59 -10.84 -11.95 -0.06
N SER A 60 -10.03 -11.58 0.93
CA SER A 60 -10.49 -11.18 2.26
C SER A 60 -9.45 -10.37 3.04
N PRO A 61 -9.87 -9.57 4.04
CA PRO A 61 -8.94 -8.92 4.97
C PRO A 61 -8.00 -9.90 5.69
N GLN A 62 -8.45 -11.13 5.94
CA GLN A 62 -7.64 -12.17 6.56
C GLN A 62 -6.50 -12.64 5.64
N GLU A 63 -6.74 -12.72 4.33
CA GLU A 63 -5.69 -13.05 3.35
C GLU A 63 -4.66 -11.91 3.25
N LEU A 64 -5.13 -10.66 3.20
CA LEU A 64 -4.24 -9.49 3.25
C LEU A 64 -3.37 -9.53 4.51
N ALA A 65 -3.97 -9.75 5.69
CA ALA A 65 -3.22 -9.81 6.94
C ALA A 65 -2.16 -10.92 6.94
N LYS A 66 -2.49 -12.11 6.40
CA LYS A 66 -1.52 -13.20 6.25
C LYS A 66 -0.36 -12.80 5.33
N TYR A 67 -0.66 -12.11 4.22
CA TYR A 67 0.36 -11.65 3.29
C TYR A 67 1.30 -10.60 3.91
N LEU A 68 0.74 -9.61 4.62
CA LEU A 68 1.55 -8.61 5.34
C LEU A 68 2.47 -9.24 6.39
N LEU A 69 2.03 -10.31 7.06
CA LEU A 69 2.87 -11.07 8.00
C LEU A 69 3.98 -11.87 7.32
N VAL A 70 3.79 -12.30 6.08
CA VAL A 70 4.85 -12.94 5.29
C VAL A 70 5.89 -11.90 4.88
N LEU A 71 5.45 -10.73 4.40
CA LEU A 71 6.33 -9.62 4.05
C LEU A 71 7.14 -9.13 5.25
N ASP A 72 6.52 -8.98 6.42
CA ASP A 72 7.21 -8.56 7.64
C ASP A 72 8.37 -9.51 8.02
N LYS A 73 8.22 -10.81 7.75
CA LYS A 73 9.23 -11.82 8.09
C LYS A 73 10.25 -12.09 6.99
N ASN A 74 10.09 -11.50 5.81
CA ASN A 74 10.94 -11.75 4.65
C ASN A 74 11.41 -10.43 4.05
N ASP A 75 12.56 -9.95 4.55
CA ASP A 75 13.16 -8.70 4.08
C ASP A 75 13.49 -8.72 2.59
N THR A 76 13.80 -9.88 2.01
CA THR A 76 14.06 -9.98 0.56
C THR A 76 12.80 -9.68 -0.25
N LEU A 77 11.65 -10.20 0.19
CA LEU A 77 10.37 -9.93 -0.46
C LEU A 77 9.90 -8.50 -0.17
N TYR A 78 10.09 -8.01 1.05
CA TYR A 78 9.76 -6.63 1.43
C TYR A 78 10.54 -5.61 0.57
N ASN A 79 11.84 -5.83 0.37
CA ASN A 79 12.70 -4.95 -0.41
C ASN A 79 12.38 -4.94 -1.91
N GLN A 80 11.44 -5.77 -2.40
CA GLN A 80 10.93 -5.65 -3.77
C GLN A 80 9.96 -4.47 -3.93
N TYR A 81 9.43 -3.93 -2.82
CA TYR A 81 8.47 -2.83 -2.81
C TYR A 81 9.09 -1.44 -2.62
N ILE A 82 10.37 -1.38 -2.24
CA ILE A 82 11.07 -0.16 -1.83
C ILE A 82 12.11 0.25 -2.87
#